data_AF-A0A6H9WK84-F1
#
_entry.id   AF-A0A6H9WK84-F1
#
_cell.length_a   1.000
_cell.length_b   1.000
_cell.length_c   1.000
_cell.angle_alpha   90.00
_cell.angle_beta   90.00
_cell.angle_gamma   90.00
#
_symmetry.space_group_name_H-M   'P 1'
#
loop_
_entity.id
_entity.type
_entity.pdbx_description
1 polymer ?
#
loop_
_entity_poly.entity_id
_entity_poly.type
_entity_poly.pdbx_seq_one_letter_code
_entity_poly.pdbx_strand_id
1 'polypeptide(L)'
;MEPLLSELRVIEAAESLARTLGSGPNHTVAAAALDTRGRIHTAVNVFHFTGGPCAELVAIGVAATAQSGPLVAMAAAGNQERGLIPPCGRCRQVMLDLHPDALVAVPSQDGPRMRPIAKLLPDTYFSPDADAQRVFRLNKRYRDAVTDGSKSSSVRWDESWNAGPVIIYFENDEGAPLPGEITAVKRYRLSELTQERLRIRPDQSVEDYVLGLRRHYPLMPDDAVVDVVDFSLR
;
A
#
# COMPACT_ATOMS: atom_id res chain seq x y z
N MET A 1 9.74 -0.74 -3.73
CA MET A 1 9.95 0.69 -3.42
C MET A 1 10.80 0.77 -2.17
N GLU A 2 11.59 1.83 -2.04
CA GLU A 2 12.25 2.11 -0.76
C GLU A 2 11.18 2.45 0.29
N PRO A 3 11.33 1.94 1.53
CA PRO A 3 10.40 2.29 2.60
C PRO A 3 10.42 3.78 2.92
N LEU A 4 9.23 4.34 3.06
CA LEU A 4 8.99 5.64 3.68
C LEU A 4 9.21 5.58 5.19
N LEU A 5 9.31 6.74 5.85
CA LEU A 5 9.49 6.81 7.31
C LEU A 5 8.36 6.09 8.07
N SER A 6 7.12 6.23 7.62
CA SER A 6 5.98 5.51 8.21
C SER A 6 6.12 3.99 8.06
N GLU A 7 6.63 3.50 6.93
CA GLU A 7 6.81 2.07 6.64
C GLU A 7 8.01 1.48 7.40
N LEU A 8 9.09 2.26 7.59
CA LEU A 8 10.20 1.90 8.47
C LEU A 8 9.73 1.67 9.91
N ARG A 9 8.83 2.51 10.43
CA ARG A 9 8.24 2.32 11.76
C ARG A 9 7.46 1.00 11.88
N VAL A 10 6.82 0.54 10.80
CA VAL A 10 6.13 -0.76 10.78
C VAL A 10 7.12 -1.91 10.88
N ILE A 11 8.19 -1.86 10.09
CA ILE A 11 9.27 -2.85 10.12
C ILE A 11 9.89 -2.91 11.52
N GLU A 12 10.26 -1.75 12.08
CA GLU A 12 10.84 -1.64 13.42
C GLU A 12 9.90 -2.20 14.50
N ALA A 13 8.60 -1.92 14.41
CA ALA A 13 7.62 -2.45 15.36
C ALA A 13 7.51 -3.98 15.30
N ALA A 14 7.50 -4.57 14.09
CA ALA A 14 7.46 -6.01 13.92
C ALA A 14 8.74 -6.68 14.46
N GLU A 15 9.91 -6.15 14.11
CA GLU A 15 11.19 -6.69 14.57
C GLU A 15 11.39 -6.52 16.08
N SER A 16 10.97 -5.39 16.65
CA SER A 16 11.04 -5.16 18.10
C SER A 16 10.18 -6.15 18.87
N LEU A 17 8.95 -6.40 18.43
CA LEU A 17 8.09 -7.41 19.04
C LEU A 17 8.64 -8.82 18.85
N ALA A 18 9.21 -9.14 17.68
CA ALA A 18 9.81 -10.45 17.44
C ALA A 18 10.99 -10.74 18.38
N ARG A 19 11.78 -9.73 18.75
CA ARG A 19 12.91 -9.86 19.70
C ARG A 19 12.46 -10.21 21.13
N THR A 20 11.22 -9.91 21.51
CA THR A 20 10.72 -10.25 22.86
C THR A 20 10.17 -11.69 22.94
N LEU A 21 10.07 -12.40 21.81
CA LEU A 21 9.51 -13.74 21.77
C LEU A 21 10.54 -14.77 22.26
N GLY A 22 10.07 -15.73 23.07
CA GLY A 22 10.87 -16.85 23.54
C GLY A 22 11.19 -17.88 22.45
N SER A 23 11.81 -18.99 22.85
CA SER A 23 12.22 -20.09 21.97
C SER A 23 11.14 -21.17 21.75
N GLY A 24 9.95 -21.00 22.33
CA GLY A 24 8.84 -21.94 22.16
C GLY A 24 8.33 -22.00 20.72
N PRO A 25 7.75 -23.13 20.28
CA PRO A 25 7.39 -23.34 18.87
C PRO A 25 6.12 -22.59 18.44
N ASN A 26 5.29 -22.15 19.40
CA ASN A 26 3.93 -21.71 19.09
C ASN A 26 3.81 -20.24 18.67
N HIS A 27 4.70 -19.39 19.18
CA HIS A 27 4.67 -17.94 19.06
C HIS A 27 6.06 -17.45 18.64
N THR A 28 6.36 -17.55 17.35
CA THR A 28 7.70 -17.38 16.80
C THR A 28 7.80 -16.24 15.79
N VAL A 29 6.68 -15.66 15.36
CA VAL A 29 6.64 -14.56 14.39
C VAL A 29 5.79 -13.44 14.95
N ALA A 30 6.28 -12.21 14.84
CA ALA A 30 5.51 -11.00 15.10
C ALA A 30 5.18 -10.29 13.78
N ALA A 31 4.12 -9.50 13.77
CA ALA A 31 3.76 -8.63 12.67
C ALA A 31 3.31 -7.26 13.18
N ALA A 32 3.41 -6.28 12.28
CA ALA A 32 2.90 -4.94 12.49
C ALA A 32 2.17 -4.47 11.24
N ALA A 33 1.05 -3.77 11.42
CA ALA A 33 0.26 -3.17 10.36
C ALA A 33 0.01 -1.68 10.62
N LEU A 34 0.15 -0.86 9.58
CA LEU A 34 -0.15 0.57 9.61
C LEU A 34 -1.53 0.83 9.03
N ASP A 35 -2.38 1.56 9.74
CA ASP A 35 -3.67 2.02 9.22
C ASP A 35 -3.56 3.40 8.54
N THR A 36 -4.63 3.79 7.84
CA THR A 36 -4.73 5.10 7.16
C THR A 36 -4.66 6.31 8.10
N ARG A 37 -4.74 6.13 9.42
CA ARG A 37 -4.61 7.20 10.44
C ARG A 37 -3.23 7.19 11.13
N GLY A 38 -2.30 6.39 10.63
CA GLY A 38 -0.94 6.35 11.17
C GLY A 38 -0.76 5.51 12.44
N ARG A 39 -1.77 4.74 12.85
CA ARG A 39 -1.67 3.83 14.00
C ARG A 39 -1.03 2.51 13.59
N ILE A 40 -0.17 1.97 14.44
CA ILE A 40 0.50 0.69 14.25
C ILE A 40 -0.14 -0.36 15.16
N HIS A 41 -0.61 -1.44 14.54
CA HIS A 41 -1.23 -2.59 15.21
C HIS A 41 -0.25 -3.76 15.17
N THR A 42 0.17 -4.25 16.34
CA THR A 42 1.15 -5.34 16.43
C THR A 42 0.51 -6.61 16.96
N ALA A 43 1.03 -7.76 16.53
CA ALA A 43 0.54 -9.06 16.96
C ALA A 43 1.60 -10.16 16.80
N VAL A 44 1.31 -11.33 17.38
CA VAL A 44 2.15 -12.53 17.31
C VAL A 44 1.32 -13.68 16.73
N ASN A 45 1.96 -14.58 15.98
CA ASN A 45 1.28 -15.75 15.43
C ASN A 45 0.80 -16.70 16.53
N VAL A 46 -0.17 -17.55 16.20
CA VAL A 46 -0.55 -18.70 17.04
C VAL A 46 -0.45 -19.94 16.18
N PHE A 47 0.59 -20.75 16.38
CA PHE A 47 0.73 -22.00 15.65
C PHE A 47 -0.31 -23.02 16.12
N HIS A 48 -0.96 -23.68 15.16
CA HIS A 48 -1.77 -24.87 15.38
C HIS A 48 -1.89 -25.64 14.06
N PHE A 49 -1.97 -26.98 14.12
CA PHE A 49 -1.97 -27.82 12.92
C PHE A 49 -3.20 -27.60 12.01
N THR A 50 -4.31 -27.11 12.56
CA THR A 50 -5.53 -26.77 11.81
C THR A 50 -5.40 -25.44 11.05
N GLY A 51 -4.20 -24.88 10.97
CA GLY A 51 -3.96 -23.58 10.35
C GLY A 51 -4.18 -22.42 11.31
N GLY A 52 -3.58 -22.48 12.50
CA GLY A 52 -3.54 -21.33 13.40
C GLY A 52 -3.03 -20.05 12.70
N PRO A 53 -3.50 -18.85 13.09
CA PRO A 53 -3.24 -17.63 12.34
C PRO A 53 -1.77 -17.23 12.37
N CYS A 54 -1.27 -16.79 11.22
CA CYS A 54 0.01 -16.09 11.15
C CYS A 54 -0.12 -14.72 11.83
N ALA A 55 1.01 -14.11 12.19
CA ALA A 55 1.01 -12.85 12.92
C ALA A 55 0.30 -11.73 12.15
N GLU A 56 0.41 -11.71 10.82
CA GLU A 56 -0.26 -10.73 9.94
C GLU A 56 -1.78 -10.82 10.07
N LEU A 57 -2.33 -12.04 10.14
CA LEU A 57 -3.78 -12.26 10.30
C LEU A 57 -4.27 -11.80 11.68
N VAL A 58 -3.47 -12.04 12.72
CA VAL A 58 -3.78 -11.55 14.06
C VAL A 58 -3.70 -10.01 14.09
N ALA A 59 -2.71 -9.40 13.43
CA ALA A 59 -2.58 -7.94 13.34
C ALA A 59 -3.78 -7.30 12.62
N ILE A 60 -4.30 -7.92 11.56
CA ILE A 60 -5.55 -7.52 10.92
C ILE A 60 -6.72 -7.58 11.91
N GLY A 61 -6.84 -8.65 12.69
CA GLY A 61 -7.87 -8.79 13.73
C GLY A 61 -7.75 -7.75 14.86
N VAL A 62 -6.53 -7.42 15.28
CA VAL A 62 -6.27 -6.35 16.26
C VAL A 62 -6.68 -4.99 15.69
N ALA A 63 -6.32 -4.70 14.43
CA ALA A 63 -6.71 -3.46 13.76
C ALA A 63 -8.23 -3.33 13.64
N ALA A 64 -8.92 -4.42 13.28
CA ALA A 64 -10.38 -4.48 13.23
C ALA A 64 -11.02 -4.25 14.61
N THR A 65 -10.46 -4.85 15.66
CA THR A 65 -10.89 -4.63 17.06
C THR A 65 -10.75 -3.16 17.47
N ALA A 66 -9.68 -2.50 17.02
CA ALA A 66 -9.44 -1.08 17.21
C ALA A 66 -10.25 -0.16 16.27
N GLN A 67 -11.23 -0.71 15.55
CA GLN A 67 -12.10 -0.03 14.58
C GLN A 67 -11.29 0.79 13.58
N SER A 68 -10.20 0.20 13.09
CA SER A 68 -9.33 0.84 12.10
C SER A 68 -9.94 0.80 10.72
N GLY A 69 -9.67 1.86 9.94
CA GLY A 69 -9.88 1.82 8.51
C GLY A 69 -8.87 0.89 7.81
N PRO A 70 -8.77 0.98 6.48
CA PRO A 70 -7.86 0.15 5.70
C PRO A 70 -6.41 0.21 6.19
N LEU A 71 -5.72 -0.92 6.04
CA LEU A 71 -4.29 -1.02 6.30
C LEU A 71 -3.52 -0.62 5.04
N VAL A 72 -2.47 0.18 5.21
CA VAL A 72 -1.65 0.72 4.11
C VAL A 72 -0.26 0.11 4.06
N ALA A 73 0.22 -0.47 5.17
CA ALA A 73 1.49 -1.19 5.20
C ALA A 73 1.47 -2.39 6.18
N MET A 74 2.24 -3.42 5.88
CA MET A 74 2.41 -4.63 6.71
C MET A 74 3.88 -5.07 6.74
N ALA A 75 4.35 -5.54 7.89
CA ALA A 75 5.64 -6.24 8.02
C ALA A 75 5.51 -7.43 8.97
N ALA A 76 6.30 -8.48 8.74
CA ALA A 76 6.40 -9.66 9.62
C ALA A 76 7.86 -9.98 9.90
N ALA A 77 8.18 -10.35 11.15
CA ALA A 77 9.53 -10.67 11.58
C ALA A 77 9.57 -11.93 12.45
N GLY A 78 10.58 -12.76 12.23
CA GLY A 78 10.81 -13.96 13.03
C GLY A 78 11.62 -13.68 14.30
N ASN A 79 11.32 -14.41 15.37
CA ASN A 79 12.14 -14.44 16.59
C ASN A 79 13.56 -14.97 16.30
N GLN A 80 14.45 -14.90 17.31
CA GLN A 80 15.81 -15.44 17.24
C GLN A 80 16.61 -14.86 16.07
N GLU A 81 16.57 -13.53 15.92
CA GLU A 81 17.36 -12.79 14.92
C GLU A 81 17.07 -13.17 13.46
N ARG A 82 15.97 -13.90 13.19
CA ARG A 82 15.55 -14.22 11.82
C ARG A 82 15.13 -12.99 11.02
N GLY A 83 14.82 -11.87 11.70
CA GLY A 83 14.55 -10.58 11.09
C GLY A 83 13.28 -10.57 10.25
N LEU A 84 13.18 -9.59 9.35
CA LEU A 84 12.07 -9.45 8.40
C LEU A 84 11.91 -10.69 7.50
N ILE A 85 10.68 -11.21 7.41
CA ILE A 85 10.32 -12.35 6.57
C ILE A 85 9.17 -12.00 5.61
N PRO A 86 9.13 -12.58 4.40
CA PRO A 86 8.00 -12.37 3.49
C PRO A 86 6.73 -13.04 4.02
N PRO A 87 5.53 -12.50 3.72
CA PRO A 87 4.27 -13.14 4.10
C PRO A 87 4.08 -14.48 3.38
N CYS A 88 3.44 -15.43 4.05
CA CYS A 88 3.07 -16.71 3.44
C CYS A 88 1.90 -16.56 2.45
N GLY A 89 1.67 -17.56 1.60
CA GLY A 89 0.62 -17.51 0.56
C GLY A 89 -0.79 -17.20 1.11
N ARG A 90 -1.15 -17.79 2.26
CA ARG A 90 -2.44 -17.52 2.92
C ARG A 90 -2.57 -16.06 3.36
N CYS A 91 -1.53 -15.50 3.97
CA CYS A 91 -1.54 -14.09 4.38
C CYS A 91 -1.61 -13.16 3.17
N ARG A 92 -0.92 -13.50 2.07
CA ARG A 92 -0.97 -12.72 0.85
C ARG A 92 -2.39 -12.62 0.30
N GLN A 93 -3.10 -13.75 0.24
CA GLN A 93 -4.48 -13.77 -0.27
C GLN A 93 -5.42 -12.97 0.64
N VAL A 94 -5.36 -13.17 1.96
CA VAL A 94 -6.20 -12.42 2.90
C VAL A 94 -5.93 -10.92 2.83
N MET A 95 -4.66 -10.50 2.75
CA MET A 95 -4.32 -9.09 2.58
C MET A 95 -4.77 -8.55 1.23
N LEU A 96 -4.67 -9.32 0.15
CA LEU A 96 -5.18 -8.91 -1.16
C LEU A 96 -6.69 -8.69 -1.14
N ASP A 97 -7.44 -9.61 -0.52
CA ASP A 97 -8.90 -9.56 -0.49
C ASP A 97 -9.43 -8.47 0.46
N LEU A 98 -8.72 -8.13 1.54
CA LEU A 98 -9.19 -7.16 2.54
C LEU A 98 -8.52 -5.78 2.44
N HIS A 99 -7.30 -5.73 1.94
CA HIS A 99 -6.46 -4.53 1.87
C HIS A 99 -5.62 -4.51 0.57
N PRO A 100 -6.27 -4.52 -0.62
CA PRO A 100 -5.61 -4.73 -1.92
C PRO A 100 -4.56 -3.67 -2.28
N ASP A 101 -4.67 -2.48 -1.69
CA ASP A 101 -3.76 -1.35 -1.93
C ASP A 101 -2.62 -1.28 -0.88
N ALA A 102 -2.53 -2.25 0.03
CA ALA A 102 -1.48 -2.28 1.06
C ALA A 102 -0.11 -2.62 0.46
N LEU A 103 0.94 -2.02 1.04
CA LEU A 103 2.31 -2.39 0.78
C LEU A 103 2.82 -3.37 1.85
N VAL A 104 3.61 -4.35 1.43
CA VAL A 104 4.21 -5.33 2.34
C VAL A 104 5.73 -5.22 2.28
N ALA A 105 6.35 -5.15 3.46
CA ALA A 105 7.78 -5.20 3.62
C ALA A 105 8.29 -6.62 3.34
N VAL A 106 9.27 -6.74 2.45
CA VAL A 106 9.97 -7.99 2.15
C VAL A 106 11.48 -7.77 2.25
N PRO A 107 12.26 -8.77 2.71
CA PRO A 107 13.71 -8.67 2.71
C PRO A 107 14.26 -8.63 1.27
N SER A 108 15.35 -7.89 1.07
CA SER A 108 16.12 -7.89 -0.19
C SER A 108 17.61 -7.75 0.11
N GLN A 109 18.46 -7.88 -0.92
CA GLN A 109 19.92 -7.77 -0.75
C GLN A 109 20.35 -6.39 -0.21
N ASP A 110 19.63 -5.33 -0.59
CA ASP A 110 19.94 -3.94 -0.21
C ASP A 110 19.14 -3.48 1.03
N GLY A 111 18.56 -4.42 1.79
CA GLY A 111 17.68 -4.14 2.92
C GLY A 111 16.19 -4.29 2.58
N PRO A 112 15.29 -3.83 3.47
CA PRO A 112 13.85 -4.04 3.31
C PRO A 112 13.28 -3.26 2.13
N ARG A 113 12.38 -3.88 1.36
CA ARG A 113 11.65 -3.23 0.26
C ARG A 113 10.16 -3.33 0.47
N MET A 114 9.43 -2.29 0.11
CA MET A 114 7.97 -2.33 0.08
C MET A 114 7.48 -2.82 -1.29
N ARG A 115 6.55 -3.77 -1.29
CA ARG A 115 5.91 -4.35 -2.49
C ARG A 115 4.39 -4.26 -2.37
N PRO A 116 3.66 -3.85 -3.42
CA PRO A 116 2.21 -3.95 -3.41
C PRO A 116 1.77 -5.40 -3.23
N ILE A 117 0.75 -5.64 -2.40
CA ILE A 117 0.28 -6.99 -2.12
C ILE A 117 -0.13 -7.75 -3.39
N ALA A 118 -0.77 -7.05 -4.34
CA ALA A 118 -1.15 -7.58 -5.64
C ALA A 118 0.03 -8.06 -6.50
N LYS A 119 1.27 -7.62 -6.20
CA LYS A 119 2.48 -8.05 -6.91
C LYS A 119 3.21 -9.21 -6.22
N LEU A 120 2.73 -9.64 -5.05
CA LEU A 120 3.26 -10.82 -4.33
C LEU A 120 2.50 -12.10 -4.67
N LEU A 121 1.44 -12.02 -5.48
CA LEU A 121 0.67 -13.14 -6.01
C LEU A 121 0.49 -12.98 -7.53
N PRO A 122 1.40 -13.54 -8.36
CA PRO A 122 1.20 -13.56 -9.80
C PRO A 122 0.00 -14.45 -10.16
N ASP A 123 -0.76 -14.04 -11.18
CA ASP A 123 -1.94 -14.76 -11.69
C ASP A 123 -2.94 -15.15 -10.59
N THR A 124 -3.18 -14.20 -9.68
CA THR A 124 -3.97 -14.43 -8.47
C THR A 124 -5.48 -14.50 -8.72
N TYR A 125 -6.16 -15.22 -7.86
CA TYR A 125 -7.61 -15.15 -7.73
C TYR A 125 -7.99 -13.84 -7.01
N PHE A 126 -8.96 -13.12 -7.57
CA PHE A 126 -9.64 -12.01 -6.91
C PHE A 126 -11.02 -12.49 -6.48
N SER A 127 -11.29 -12.46 -5.17
CA SER A 127 -12.60 -12.86 -4.66
C SER A 127 -13.69 -11.91 -5.18
N PRO A 128 -14.77 -12.40 -5.81
CA PRO A 128 -15.85 -11.55 -6.31
C PRO A 128 -16.64 -10.89 -5.16
N ASP A 129 -16.60 -11.49 -3.97
CA ASP A 129 -17.27 -10.99 -2.77
C ASP A 129 -16.36 -10.10 -1.90
N ALA A 130 -15.12 -9.82 -2.34
CA ALA A 130 -14.24 -8.90 -1.63
C ALA A 130 -14.74 -7.46 -1.75
N ASP A 131 -15.30 -6.93 -0.66
CA ASP A 131 -15.73 -5.53 -0.53
C ASP A 131 -14.70 -4.70 0.24
N ALA A 132 -13.46 -4.69 -0.27
CA ALA A 132 -12.38 -3.93 0.35
C ALA A 132 -12.51 -2.43 0.03
N GLN A 133 -12.47 -1.60 1.07
CA GLN A 133 -12.30 -0.16 0.90
C GLN A 133 -10.96 0.14 0.23
N ARG A 134 -11.02 0.74 -0.95
CA ARG A 134 -9.84 1.09 -1.76
C ARG A 134 -9.13 2.32 -1.21
N VAL A 135 -7.79 2.29 -1.21
CA VAL A 135 -6.94 3.39 -0.73
C VAL A 135 -6.19 4.01 -1.89
N PHE A 136 -6.59 5.22 -2.27
CA PHE A 136 -5.89 5.99 -3.30
C PHE A 136 -4.73 6.77 -2.70
N ARG A 137 -3.52 6.23 -2.84
CA ARG A 137 -2.31 6.76 -2.22
C ARG A 137 -1.69 7.91 -3.02
N LEU A 138 -1.46 9.04 -2.38
CA LEU A 138 -0.83 10.23 -2.97
C LEU A 138 0.34 10.72 -2.09
N ASN A 139 1.30 11.40 -2.70
CA ASN A 139 2.35 12.05 -1.94
C ASN A 139 1.79 13.23 -1.12
N LYS A 140 2.22 13.41 0.14
CA LYS A 140 1.72 14.49 1.02
C LYS A 140 1.81 15.90 0.44
N ARG A 141 2.77 16.16 -0.45
CA ARG A 141 2.90 17.47 -1.12
C ARG A 141 1.65 17.87 -1.91
N TYR A 142 0.78 16.91 -2.22
CA TYR A 142 -0.46 17.12 -2.96
C TYR A 142 -1.67 17.37 -2.07
N ARG A 143 -1.55 17.32 -0.73
CA ARG A 143 -2.69 17.47 0.19
C ARG A 143 -3.47 18.75 -0.08
N ASP A 144 -2.79 19.90 -0.08
CA ASP A 144 -3.45 21.19 -0.22
C ASP A 144 -4.14 21.30 -1.59
N ALA A 145 -3.42 20.92 -2.66
CA ALA A 145 -3.94 20.93 -4.02
C ALA A 145 -5.13 19.98 -4.24
N VAL A 146 -5.18 18.85 -3.53
CA VAL A 146 -6.34 17.95 -3.56
C VAL A 146 -7.51 18.55 -2.77
N THR A 147 -7.21 19.18 -1.64
CA THR A 147 -8.21 19.77 -0.74
C THR A 147 -8.90 20.99 -1.36
N ASP A 148 -8.16 21.83 -2.07
CA ASP A 148 -8.70 23.01 -2.77
C ASP A 148 -9.25 22.68 -4.18
N GLY A 149 -9.13 21.42 -4.62
CA GLY A 149 -9.62 20.94 -5.90
C GLY A 149 -8.76 21.31 -7.12
N SER A 150 -7.62 21.97 -6.93
CA SER A 150 -6.69 22.30 -8.02
C SER A 150 -5.96 21.08 -8.60
N LYS A 151 -5.95 19.95 -7.87
CA LYS A 151 -5.48 18.64 -8.34
C LYS A 151 -6.57 17.59 -8.23
N SER A 152 -7.00 17.06 -9.38
CA SER A 152 -8.08 16.07 -9.52
C SER A 152 -7.70 14.87 -10.39
N SER A 153 -6.41 14.70 -10.70
CA SER A 153 -5.92 13.58 -11.53
C SER A 153 -4.58 13.03 -11.02
N SER A 154 -4.32 11.76 -11.28
CA SER A 154 -3.00 11.12 -11.10
C SER A 154 -2.75 10.09 -12.19
N VAL A 155 -1.52 10.02 -12.71
CA VAL A 155 -1.12 8.94 -13.61
C VAL A 155 -0.65 7.73 -12.81
N ARG A 156 -1.08 6.55 -13.22
CA ARG A 156 -0.73 5.25 -12.64
C ARG A 156 -0.16 4.34 -13.73
N TRP A 157 0.84 3.55 -13.36
CA TRP A 157 1.41 2.52 -14.23
C TRP A 157 1.45 1.19 -13.49
N ASP A 158 1.02 0.14 -14.17
CA ASP A 158 0.98 -1.24 -13.64
C ASP A 158 0.17 -1.39 -12.34
N GLU A 159 -0.86 -0.55 -12.19
CA GLU A 159 -1.87 -0.57 -11.13
C GLU A 159 -3.27 -0.71 -11.75
N SER A 160 -4.22 -1.28 -11.00
CA SER A 160 -5.60 -1.49 -11.47
C SER A 160 -6.59 -0.67 -10.65
N TRP A 161 -7.27 0.25 -11.34
CA TRP A 161 -8.25 1.16 -10.77
C TRP A 161 -9.57 1.07 -11.53
N ASN A 162 -10.68 1.16 -10.79
CA ASN A 162 -12.02 1.28 -11.31
C ASN A 162 -12.67 2.54 -10.69
N ALA A 163 -13.70 3.06 -11.35
CA ALA A 163 -14.51 4.12 -10.76
C ALA A 163 -15.20 3.63 -9.49
N GLY A 164 -15.34 4.51 -8.50
CA GLY A 164 -15.97 4.18 -7.23
C GLY A 164 -15.32 4.83 -6.01
N PRO A 165 -15.85 4.54 -4.81
CA PRO A 165 -15.39 5.14 -3.57
C PRO A 165 -13.94 4.77 -3.25
N VAL A 166 -13.18 5.75 -2.77
CA VAL A 166 -11.82 5.55 -2.25
C VAL A 166 -11.59 6.36 -0.99
N ILE A 167 -10.60 5.94 -0.21
CA ILE A 167 -9.98 6.75 0.82
C ILE A 167 -8.70 7.33 0.22
N ILE A 168 -8.63 8.65 0.12
CA ILE A 168 -7.43 9.36 -0.31
C ILE A 168 -6.46 9.43 0.87
N TYR A 169 -5.34 8.73 0.75
CA TYR A 169 -4.31 8.62 1.78
C TYR A 169 -3.03 9.34 1.34
N PHE A 170 -2.49 10.18 2.22
CA PHE A 170 -1.28 10.95 1.96
C PHE A 170 -0.06 10.35 2.68
N GLU A 171 0.97 10.03 1.90
CA GLU A 171 2.20 9.38 2.37
C GLU A 171 2.96 10.23 3.41
N ASN A 172 3.27 9.66 4.58
CA ASN A 172 3.95 10.34 5.70
C ASN A 172 3.27 11.64 6.17
N ASP A 173 1.94 11.68 6.09
CA ASP A 173 1.15 12.80 6.55
C ASP A 173 0.47 12.47 7.88
N GLU A 174 0.42 13.44 8.79
CA GLU A 174 -0.22 13.30 10.11
C GLU A 174 -1.72 13.62 10.08
N GLY A 175 -2.18 14.31 9.03
CA GLY A 175 -3.58 14.62 8.82
C GLY A 175 -4.40 13.39 8.46
N ALA A 176 -5.69 13.44 8.80
CA ALA A 176 -6.61 12.37 8.46
C ALA A 176 -6.66 12.11 6.93
N PRO A 177 -6.91 10.86 6.52
CA PRO A 177 -7.23 10.56 5.14
C PRO A 177 -8.58 11.20 4.77
N LEU A 178 -8.78 11.47 3.48
CA LEU A 178 -9.99 12.13 2.98
C LEU A 178 -10.90 11.14 2.25
N PRO A 179 -12.22 11.18 2.45
CA PRO A 179 -13.15 10.45 1.59
C PRO A 179 -13.10 11.02 0.17
N GLY A 180 -13.08 10.15 -0.82
CA GLY A 180 -13.07 10.56 -2.22
C GLY A 180 -13.67 9.50 -3.13
N GLU A 181 -13.54 9.77 -4.42
CA GLU A 181 -14.06 8.92 -5.46
C GLU A 181 -13.16 8.98 -6.69
N ILE A 182 -12.87 7.81 -7.27
CA ILE A 182 -12.35 7.74 -8.63
C ILE A 182 -13.52 7.93 -9.57
N THR A 183 -13.48 8.99 -10.37
CA THR A 183 -14.58 9.38 -11.26
C THR A 183 -14.39 8.85 -12.67
N ALA A 184 -13.14 8.69 -13.12
CA ALA A 184 -12.83 8.07 -14.40
C ALA A 184 -11.41 7.47 -14.41
N VAL A 185 -11.23 6.45 -15.24
CA VAL A 185 -9.92 5.86 -15.54
C VAL A 185 -9.78 5.82 -17.05
N LYS A 186 -8.76 6.50 -17.59
CA LYS A 186 -8.52 6.58 -19.04
C LYS A 186 -7.11 6.11 -19.36
N ARG A 187 -7.02 5.18 -20.31
CA ARG A 187 -5.77 4.52 -20.70
C ARG A 187 -5.15 5.21 -21.90
N TYR A 188 -3.87 5.54 -21.81
CA TYR A 188 -3.09 6.19 -22.87
C TYR A 188 -1.70 5.59 -23.00
N ARG A 189 -1.10 5.65 -24.19
CA ARG A 189 0.35 5.49 -24.30
C ARG A 189 1.03 6.72 -23.69
N LEU A 190 2.19 6.52 -23.08
CA LEU A 190 2.97 7.59 -22.46
C LEU A 190 3.27 8.73 -23.46
N SER A 191 3.54 8.38 -24.72
CA SER A 191 3.79 9.31 -25.83
C SER A 191 2.58 10.16 -26.23
N GLU A 192 1.38 9.80 -25.79
CA GLU A 192 0.14 10.51 -26.11
C GLU A 192 -0.33 11.42 -24.97
N LEU A 193 0.43 11.54 -23.89
CA LEU A 193 0.08 12.44 -22.79
C LEU A 193 0.19 13.89 -23.23
N THR A 194 -0.83 14.68 -22.88
CA THR A 194 -0.88 16.12 -23.10
C THR A 194 -1.21 16.81 -21.78
N GLN A 195 -0.96 18.11 -21.67
CA GLN A 195 -1.34 18.90 -20.48
C GLN A 195 -2.84 18.75 -20.18
N GLU A 196 -3.66 18.81 -21.23
CA GLU A 196 -5.10 18.61 -21.12
C GLU A 196 -5.43 17.23 -20.53
N ARG A 197 -4.88 16.14 -21.09
CA ARG A 197 -5.12 14.78 -20.60
C ARG A 197 -4.66 14.60 -19.16
N LEU A 198 -3.56 15.24 -18.78
CA LEU A 198 -3.00 15.18 -17.43
C LEU A 198 -3.74 16.08 -16.43
N ARG A 199 -4.61 17.00 -16.87
CA ARG A 199 -5.25 18.03 -16.03
C ARG A 199 -4.22 18.86 -15.24
N ILE A 200 -3.06 19.10 -15.85
CA ILE A 200 -2.03 19.96 -15.27
C ILE A 200 -2.17 21.38 -15.81
N ARG A 201 -1.64 22.35 -15.08
CA ARG A 201 -1.74 23.76 -15.47
C ARG A 201 -0.93 24.01 -16.76
N PRO A 202 -1.33 24.99 -17.59
CA PRO A 202 -0.64 25.27 -18.86
C PRO A 202 0.84 25.64 -18.72
N ASP A 203 1.28 26.11 -17.55
CA ASP A 203 2.67 26.44 -17.23
C ASP A 203 3.51 25.21 -16.82
N GLN A 204 2.90 24.03 -16.67
CA GLN A 204 3.60 22.79 -16.30
C GLN A 204 3.96 21.96 -17.53
N SER A 205 5.21 21.51 -17.62
CA SER A 205 5.68 20.66 -18.72
C SER A 205 5.20 19.21 -18.55
N VAL A 206 4.77 18.60 -19.66
CA VAL A 206 4.50 17.15 -19.72
C VAL A 206 5.80 16.36 -19.52
N GLU A 207 6.93 16.85 -20.03
CA GLU A 207 8.22 16.18 -19.92
C GLU A 207 8.69 16.12 -18.46
N ASP A 208 8.57 17.22 -17.72
CA ASP A 208 8.88 17.25 -16.28
C ASP A 208 7.94 16.34 -15.48
N TYR A 209 6.66 16.29 -15.87
CA TYR A 209 5.70 15.37 -15.26
C TYR A 209 6.12 13.92 -15.46
N VAL A 210 6.47 13.52 -16.69
CA VAL A 210 6.92 12.17 -17.03
C VAL A 210 8.23 11.83 -16.32
N LEU A 211 9.16 12.79 -16.20
CA LEU A 211 10.39 12.61 -15.43
C LEU A 211 10.09 12.33 -13.95
N GLY A 212 9.14 13.07 -13.37
CA GLY A 212 8.65 12.81 -12.01
C GLY A 212 7.99 11.44 -11.86
N LEU A 213 7.19 11.03 -12.84
CA LEU A 213 6.51 9.74 -12.88
C LEU A 213 7.52 8.57 -12.89
N ARG A 214 8.61 8.68 -13.65
CA ARG A 214 9.68 7.67 -13.70
C ARG A 214 10.47 7.53 -12.41
N ARG A 215 10.59 8.60 -11.61
CA ARG A 215 11.17 8.49 -10.26
C ARG A 215 10.30 7.62 -9.35
N HIS A 216 8.98 7.65 -9.54
CA HIS A 216 8.04 6.81 -8.79
C HIS A 216 7.94 5.39 -9.37
N TYR A 217 7.92 5.26 -10.70
CA TYR A 217 7.89 3.99 -11.43
C TYR A 217 9.21 3.78 -12.21
N PRO A 218 10.33 3.43 -11.54
CA PRO A 218 11.64 3.33 -12.18
C PRO A 218 11.75 2.21 -13.23
N LEU A 219 10.81 1.26 -13.21
CA LEU A 219 10.73 0.15 -14.16
C LEU A 219 9.75 0.41 -15.32
N MET A 220 9.14 1.61 -15.37
CA MET A 220 8.20 1.95 -16.44
C MET A 220 8.94 2.10 -17.76
N PRO A 221 8.61 1.31 -18.80
CA PRO A 221 9.27 1.37 -20.09
C PRO A 221 8.89 2.64 -20.87
N ASP A 222 9.63 2.95 -21.93
CA ASP A 222 9.42 4.17 -22.73
C ASP A 222 8.12 4.15 -23.54
N ASP A 223 7.68 2.96 -23.96
CA ASP A 223 6.44 2.70 -24.67
C ASP A 223 5.26 2.35 -23.73
N ALA A 224 5.42 2.64 -22.43
CA ALA A 224 4.44 2.29 -21.40
C ALA A 224 3.03 2.77 -21.74
N VAL A 225 2.06 1.93 -21.38
CA VAL A 225 0.65 2.29 -21.31
C VAL A 225 0.33 2.64 -19.86
N VAL A 226 -0.24 3.81 -19.64
CA VAL A 226 -0.54 4.36 -18.33
C VAL A 226 -2.02 4.70 -18.21
N ASP A 227 -2.52 4.68 -16.98
CA ASP A 227 -3.88 5.06 -16.66
C ASP A 227 -3.86 6.46 -16.03
N VAL A 228 -4.56 7.40 -16.65
CA VAL A 228 -4.91 8.69 -16.04
C VAL A 228 -6.17 8.46 -15.22
N VAL A 229 -6.01 8.57 -13.91
CA VAL A 229 -7.08 8.36 -12.92
C VAL A 229 -7.58 9.72 -12.46
N ASP A 230 -8.80 10.06 -12.86
CA ASP A 230 -9.53 11.26 -12.41
C ASP A 230 -10.21 10.95 -11.08
N PHE A 231 -10.17 11.89 -10.12
CA PHE A 231 -10.74 11.74 -8.80
C PHE A 231 -11.28 13.05 -8.23
N SER A 232 -12.16 12.95 -7.25
CA SER A 232 -12.67 14.09 -6.48
C SER A 232 -12.82 13.75 -4.99
N LEU A 233 -12.86 14.77 -4.15
CA LEU A 233 -13.31 14.62 -2.76
C LEU A 233 -14.82 14.43 -2.69
N ARG A 234 -15.29 13.79 -1.61
CA ARG A 234 -16.71 13.61 -1.29
C ARG A 234 -17.13 14.47 -0.11
#